data_AF-A0A520H4K1-F1
#
_entry.id   AF-A0A520H4K1-F1
#
_cell.length_a   1.000
_cell.length_b   1.000
_cell.length_c   1.000
_cell.angle_alpha   90.00
_cell.angle_beta   90.00
_cell.angle_gamma   90.00
#
_symmetry.space_group_name_H-M   'P 1'
#
loop_
_entity.id
_entity.type
_entity.pdbx_description
1 polymer ?
#
loop_
_entity_poly.entity_id
_entity_poly.type
_entity_poly.pdbx_seq_one_letter_code
_entity_poly.pdbx_strand_id
1 'polypeptide(L)'
;MKTEITRFSLDNEMDIVLAYRRAMQIGRYAGINIADQTRFATAVSEISRNVLEFCKTGDIIYYASQKSEHEYALEAVVSDFGPG
;
A
#
# COMPACT_ATOMS: atom_id res chain seq x y z
N MET A 1 2.36 -0.29 -17.83
CA MET A 1 3.64 -0.69 -17.19
C MET A 1 3.55 -0.37 -15.70
N LYS A 2 4.15 -1.17 -14.80
CA LYS A 2 4.20 -0.86 -13.37
C LYS A 2 5.65 -0.56 -12.96
N THR A 3 5.84 0.53 -12.23
CA THR A 3 7.13 0.90 -11.65
C THR A 3 7.03 0.80 -10.13
N GLU A 4 7.89 0.00 -9.51
CA GLU A 4 7.95 -0.12 -8.06
C GLU A 4 8.45 1.17 -7.43
N ILE A 5 7.75 1.65 -6.42
CA ILE A 5 8.12 2.83 -5.63
C ILE A 5 8.87 2.39 -4.38
N THR A 6 8.31 1.43 -3.64
CA THR A 6 8.92 0.86 -2.44
C THR A 6 8.25 -0.45 -2.07
N ARG A 7 8.98 -1.29 -1.35
CA ARG A 7 8.49 -2.53 -0.75
C ARG A 7 9.05 -2.75 0.64
N PHE A 8 8.28 -3.40 1.51
CA PHE A 8 8.73 -3.85 2.82
C PHE A 8 7.83 -4.97 3.34
N SER A 9 8.33 -5.72 4.31
CA SER A 9 7.61 -6.82 4.95
C SER A 9 6.67 -6.29 6.03
N LEU A 10 5.56 -6.99 6.22
CA LEU A 10 4.61 -6.78 7.30
C LEU A 10 4.86 -7.86 8.34
N ASP A 11 5.53 -7.53 9.44
CA ASP A 11 5.88 -8.50 10.50
C ASP A 11 5.29 -8.13 11.86
N ASN A 12 4.93 -6.86 12.07
CA ASN A 12 4.36 -6.39 13.33
C ASN A 12 3.45 -5.15 13.15
N GLU A 13 2.77 -4.75 14.22
CA GLU A 13 1.80 -3.64 14.20
C GLU A 13 2.41 -2.29 13.78
N MET A 14 3.71 -2.05 14.02
CA MET A 14 4.37 -0.83 13.58
C MET A 14 4.48 -0.77 12.04
N ASP A 15 4.48 -1.92 11.36
CA ASP A 15 4.51 -1.98 9.90
C ASP A 15 3.17 -1.57 9.28
N ILE A 16 2.04 -1.77 9.99
CA ILE A 16 0.73 -1.23 9.60
C ILE A 16 0.78 0.31 9.61
N VAL A 17 1.36 0.88 10.67
CA VAL A 17 1.52 2.35 10.80
C VAL A 17 2.46 2.87 9.71
N LEU A 18 3.53 2.13 9.41
CA LEU A 18 4.45 2.45 8.30
C LEU A 18 3.71 2.43 6.96
N ALA A 19 2.90 1.40 6.69
CA ALA A 19 2.10 1.29 5.47
C ALA A 19 1.13 2.46 5.31
N TYR A 20 0.40 2.82 6.37
CA TYR A 20 -0.47 4.01 6.35
C TYR A 20 0.33 5.27 5.99
N ARG A 21 1.45 5.52 6.68
CA ARG A 21 2.28 6.71 6.47
C ARG A 21 2.91 6.76 5.09
N ARG A 22 3.32 5.61 4.54
CA ARG A 22 3.87 5.50 3.17
C ARG A 22 2.79 5.78 2.13
N ALA A 23 1.58 5.24 2.30
CA ALA A 23 0.46 5.53 1.41
C ALA A 23 0.13 7.04 1.39
N MET A 24 0.07 7.70 2.56
CA MET A 24 -0.14 9.15 2.66
C MET A 24 0.99 9.94 1.97
N GLN A 25 2.25 9.58 2.24
CA GLN A 25 3.40 10.26 1.68
C GLN A 25 3.45 10.14 0.15
N ILE A 26 3.25 8.94 -0.39
CA ILE A 26 3.27 8.70 -1.83
C ILE A 26 2.09 9.43 -2.50
N GLY A 27 0.89 9.33 -1.94
CA GLY A 27 -0.28 10.03 -2.46
C GLY A 27 -0.10 11.56 -2.49
N ARG A 28 0.55 12.13 -1.47
CA ARG A 28 0.92 13.55 -1.46
C ARG A 28 1.88 13.90 -2.59
N TYR A 29 2.93 13.11 -2.81
CA TYR A 29 3.88 13.37 -3.90
C TYR A 29 3.27 13.15 -5.28
N ALA A 30 2.27 12.28 -5.39
CA ALA A 30 1.49 12.08 -6.62
C ALA A 30 0.43 13.17 -6.86
N GLY A 31 0.30 14.17 -5.97
CA GLY A 31 -0.67 15.27 -6.13
C GLY A 31 -2.12 14.87 -5.89
N ILE A 32 -2.37 13.71 -5.28
CA ILE A 32 -3.72 13.25 -4.91
C ILE A 32 -4.27 14.18 -3.82
N ASN A 33 -5.57 14.46 -3.79
CA ASN A 33 -6.16 15.28 -2.73
C ASN A 33 -6.14 14.56 -1.36
N ILE A 34 -6.23 15.30 -0.27
CA ILE A 34 -6.10 14.74 1.09
C ILE A 34 -7.19 13.71 1.43
N ALA A 35 -8.41 13.86 0.90
CA ALA A 35 -9.50 12.92 1.17
C ALA A 35 -9.20 11.55 0.53
N ASP A 36 -8.73 11.55 -0.72
CA ASP A 36 -8.38 10.32 -1.42
C ASP A 36 -7.09 9.69 -0.90
N GLN A 37 -6.10 10.49 -0.48
CA GLN A 37 -4.93 10.00 0.25
C GLN A 37 -5.37 9.23 1.51
N THR A 38 -6.28 9.82 2.29
CA THR A 38 -6.76 9.21 3.54
C THR A 38 -7.52 7.92 3.26
N ARG A 39 -8.42 7.91 2.26
CA ARG A 39 -9.14 6.69 1.85
C ARG A 39 -8.18 5.57 1.45
N PHE A 40 -7.18 5.90 0.62
CA PHE A 40 -6.18 4.94 0.17
C PHE A 40 -5.34 4.40 1.33
N ALA A 41 -4.83 5.28 2.20
CA ALA A 41 -4.01 4.89 3.34
C ALA A 41 -4.79 4.02 4.34
N THR A 42 -6.05 4.34 4.61
CA THR A 42 -6.92 3.52 5.46
C THR A 42 -7.14 2.14 4.84
N ALA A 43 -7.46 2.05 3.54
CA ALA A 43 -7.64 0.76 2.88
C ALA A 43 -6.37 -0.11 2.96
N VAL A 44 -5.20 0.50 2.75
CA VAL A 44 -3.91 -0.19 2.89
C VAL A 44 -3.68 -0.69 4.31
N SER A 45 -3.96 0.12 5.34
CA SER A 45 -3.78 -0.30 6.73
C SER A 45 -4.74 -1.43 7.15
N GLU A 46 -5.98 -1.41 6.66
CA GLU A 46 -6.95 -2.48 6.96
C GLU A 46 -6.54 -3.81 6.32
N ILE A 47 -6.09 -3.80 5.05
CA ILE A 47 -5.59 -5.02 4.40
C ILE A 47 -4.32 -5.52 5.10
N SER A 48 -3.40 -4.62 5.47
CA SER A 48 -2.18 -4.98 6.19
C SER A 48 -2.48 -5.58 7.57
N ARG A 49 -3.50 -5.06 8.27
CA ARG A 49 -3.96 -5.63 9.55
C ARG A 49 -4.48 -7.05 9.37
N ASN A 50 -5.31 -7.30 8.35
CA ASN A 50 -5.82 -8.64 8.06
C ASN A 50 -4.67 -9.63 7.84
N VAL A 51 -3.64 -9.26 7.08
CA VAL A 51 -2.47 -10.11 6.86
C VAL A 51 -1.78 -10.49 8.17
N LEU A 52 -1.52 -9.52 9.05
CA LEU A 52 -0.86 -9.81 10.34
C LEU A 52 -1.74 -10.63 11.30
N GLU A 53 -3.04 -10.37 11.31
CA GLU A 53 -3.99 -11.07 12.17
C GLU A 53 -4.06 -12.56 11.81
N PHE A 54 -4.21 -12.87 10.52
CA PHE A 54 -4.48 -14.23 10.04
C PHE A 54 -3.23 -15.01 9.60
N CYS A 55 -2.22 -14.33 9.04
CA CYS A 55 -1.08 -14.98 8.37
C CYS A 55 0.27 -14.72 9.06
N LYS A 56 0.30 -13.86 10.08
CA LYS A 56 1.49 -13.43 10.86
C LYS A 56 2.56 -12.64 10.10
N THR A 57 2.71 -12.88 8.81
CA THR A 57 3.66 -12.16 7.97
C THR A 57 3.11 -12.00 6.55
N GLY A 58 3.65 -11.02 5.83
CA GLY A 58 3.36 -10.76 4.43
C GLY A 58 4.26 -9.67 3.88
N ASP A 59 3.98 -9.22 2.68
CA ASP A 59 4.70 -8.13 2.01
C ASP A 59 3.73 -7.09 1.50
N ILE A 60 4.18 -5.84 1.48
CA ILE A 60 3.51 -4.76 0.78
C ILE A 60 4.44 -4.13 -0.26
N ILE A 61 3.89 -3.85 -1.43
CA ILE A 61 4.58 -3.17 -2.53
C ILE A 61 3.69 -2.04 -3.06
N TYR A 62 4.29 -0.86 -3.23
CA TYR A 62 3.63 0.28 -3.88
C TYR A 62 4.14 0.45 -5.30
N TYR A 63 3.24 0.69 -6.23
CA TYR A 63 3.54 0.90 -7.63
C TYR A 63 2.96 2.21 -8.15
N ALA A 64 3.69 2.84 -9.07
CA ALA A 64 3.11 3.74 -10.05
C ALA A 64 2.78 2.93 -11.30
N SER A 65 1.50 2.85 -11.65
CA SER A 65 0.98 2.02 -12.73
C SER A 65 0.44 2.89 -13.86
N GLN A 66 1.09 2.84 -15.01
CA GLN A 66 0.65 3.55 -16.21
C GLN A 66 -0.54 2.82 -16.84
N LYS A 67 -1.69 3.49 -16.92
CA LYS A 67 -2.93 3.00 -17.56
C LYS A 67 -3.03 3.42 -19.03
N SER A 68 -2.55 4.62 -19.36
CA SER A 68 -2.40 5.13 -20.72
C SER A 68 -1.19 6.08 -20.79
N GLU A 69 -0.88 6.66 -21.96
CA GLU A 69 0.27 7.55 -22.14
C GLU A 69 0.31 8.69 -21.11
N HIS A 70 -0.85 9.23 -20.74
CA HIS A 70 -1.00 10.38 -19.85
C HIS A 70 -1.73 10.06 -18.54
N GLU A 71 -2.02 8.79 -18.26
CA GLU A 71 -2.78 8.37 -17.10
C GLU A 71 -2.00 7.38 -16.25
N TYR A 72 -1.80 7.74 -14.98
CA TYR A 72 -1.07 6.96 -14.00
C TYR A 72 -1.96 6.73 -12.78
N ALA A 73 -1.86 5.53 -12.21
CA ALA A 73 -2.52 5.13 -10.98
C ALA A 73 -1.49 4.81 -9.90
N LEU A 74 -1.82 5.15 -8.65
CA LEU A 74 -1.11 4.65 -7.49
C LEU A 74 -1.75 3.32 -7.07
N GLU A 75 -0.94 2.28 -6.94
CA GLU A 75 -1.39 0.95 -6.53
C GLU A 75 -0.60 0.49 -5.31
N ALA A 76 -1.27 -0.15 -4.35
CA ALA A 76 -0.66 -0.92 -3.28
C ALA A 76 -1.07 -2.38 -3.42
N VAL A 77 -0.10 -3.28 -3.39
CA VAL A 77 -0.31 -4.72 -3.41
C VAL A 77 0.16 -5.26 -2.08
N VAL A 78 -0.75 -5.88 -1.34
CA VAL A 78 -0.44 -6.59 -0.10
C VAL A 78 -0.58 -8.08 -0.40
N SER A 79 0.42 -8.86 -0.01
CA SER A 79 0.45 -10.31 -0.18
C SER A 79 0.66 -10.97 1.17
N ASP A 80 -0.19 -11.93 1.50
CA ASP A 80 0.02 -12.82 2.64
C ASP A 80 0.59 -14.17 2.17
N PHE A 81 1.03 -14.96 3.15
CA PHE A 81 1.49 -16.34 2.94
C PHE A 81 0.62 -17.33 3.72
N GLY A 82 -0.66 -16.99 3.91
CA GLY A 82 -1.62 -17.84 4.60
C GLY A 82 -2.12 -19.01 3.74
N PRO A 83 -2.81 -19.98 4.35
CA PRO A 83 -3.36 -21.14 3.63
C PRO A 83 -4.60 -20.83 2.76
N GLY A 84 -5.17 -19.62 2.87
CA GLY A 84 -6.45 -19.24 2.24
C GLY A 84 -7.62 -19.37 3.21
#